data_AF-A0A518CH57-F1
#
_entry.id   AF-A0A518CH57-F1
#
_cell.length_a   1.000
_cell.length_b   1.000
_cell.length_c   1.000
_cell.angle_alpha   90.00
_cell.angle_beta   90.00
_cell.angle_gamma   90.00
#
_symmetry.space_group_name_H-M   'P 1'
#
loop_
_entity.id
_entity.type
_entity.pdbx_description
1 polymer ?
#
loop_
_entity_poly.entity_id
_entity_poly.type
_entity_poly.pdbx_seq_one_letter_code
_entity_poly.pdbx_strand_id
1 'polypeptide(L)'
;MNRRFTILIHDFPFLHWDLLVEDGETLRTWRLHEEPDQSLKIVCEPLPDHRLIYLDYEGPVSRDRGNVQQWTTGRCELSVPAEGRIELELSSPRLTGKMSIRQENDGRWCCYPPGAELPPASAEGAASD
;
A
#
# COMPACT_ATOMS: atom_id res chain seq x y z
N MET A 1 -16.90 3.70 3.68
CA MET A 1 -17.37 3.18 2.37
C MET A 1 -16.45 2.05 1.97
N ASN A 2 -17.04 0.94 1.51
CA ASN A 2 -16.30 -0.26 1.14
C ASN A 2 -15.72 -0.12 -0.28
N ARG A 3 -14.40 0.05 -0.38
CA ARG A 3 -13.61 0.27 -1.61
C ARG A 3 -13.04 -1.04 -2.12
N ARG A 4 -12.67 -1.08 -3.40
CA ARG A 4 -11.84 -2.19 -3.93
C ARG A 4 -10.36 -1.91 -3.66
N PHE A 5 -9.59 -2.98 -3.50
CA PHE A 5 -8.15 -2.93 -3.58
C PHE A 5 -7.62 -4.14 -4.35
N THR A 6 -6.46 -3.99 -4.96
CA THR A 6 -5.67 -5.12 -5.44
C THR A 6 -4.22 -4.96 -5.01
N ILE A 7 -3.52 -6.08 -4.88
CA ILE A 7 -2.08 -6.12 -4.77
C ILE A 7 -1.58 -6.88 -5.99
N LEU A 8 -0.72 -6.24 -6.78
CA LEU A 8 -0.10 -6.81 -7.97
C LEU A 8 1.33 -7.22 -7.65
N ILE A 9 1.76 -8.39 -8.11
CA ILE A 9 3.19 -8.72 -8.26
C ILE A 9 3.68 -8.02 -9.52
N HIS A 10 4.78 -7.29 -9.44
CA HIS A 10 5.35 -6.56 -10.56
C HIS A 10 6.86 -6.84 -10.65
N ASP A 11 7.33 -7.26 -11.83
CA ASP A 11 8.70 -7.74 -12.03
C ASP A 11 9.72 -6.67 -12.45
N PHE A 12 9.33 -5.37 -12.47
CA PHE A 12 10.18 -4.27 -12.94
C PHE A 12 10.09 -3.00 -12.08
N PRO A 13 11.21 -2.33 -11.72
CA PRO A 13 12.59 -2.59 -12.15
C PRO A 13 13.27 -3.74 -11.37
N PHE A 14 12.59 -4.24 -10.35
CA PHE A 14 12.90 -5.44 -9.58
C PHE A 14 11.57 -6.05 -9.14
N LEU A 15 11.58 -7.26 -8.59
CA LEU A 15 10.37 -7.90 -8.07
C LEU A 15 9.84 -7.13 -6.85
N HIS A 16 8.59 -6.66 -6.93
CA HIS A 16 7.92 -5.95 -5.85
C HIS A 16 6.40 -6.15 -5.90
N TRP A 17 5.70 -5.57 -4.93
CA TRP A 17 4.24 -5.63 -4.83
C TRP A 17 3.65 -4.23 -4.89
N ASP A 18 2.75 -3.97 -5.85
CA ASP A 18 2.03 -2.70 -5.92
C ASP A 18 0.66 -2.86 -5.23
N LEU A 19 0.44 -2.11 -4.14
CA LEU A 19 -0.86 -1.96 -3.50
C LEU A 19 -1.63 -0.83 -4.18
N LEU A 20 -2.79 -1.14 -4.76
CA LEU A 20 -3.68 -0.19 -5.42
C LEU A 20 -5.02 -0.16 -4.68
N VAL A 21 -5.43 1.03 -4.22
CA VAL A 21 -6.67 1.23 -3.45
C VAL A 21 -7.57 2.23 -4.17
N GLU A 22 -8.84 1.87 -4.38
CA GLU A 22 -9.83 2.73 -5.01
C GLU A 22 -10.07 4.02 -4.18
N ASP A 23 -9.82 5.19 -4.78
CA ASP A 23 -10.01 6.51 -4.15
C ASP A 23 -10.68 7.46 -5.15
N GLY A 24 -12.02 7.37 -5.25
CA GLY A 24 -12.79 8.13 -6.23
C GLY A 24 -12.61 7.58 -7.65
N GLU A 25 -12.09 8.40 -8.57
CA GLU A 25 -11.90 8.05 -9.98
C GLU A 25 -10.50 7.47 -10.28
N THR A 26 -9.63 7.41 -9.27
CA THR A 26 -8.25 6.92 -9.38
C THR A 26 -7.96 5.85 -8.34
N LEU A 27 -6.74 5.30 -8.42
CA LEU A 27 -6.19 4.35 -7.47
C LEU A 27 -5.01 4.99 -6.75
N ARG A 28 -5.13 5.17 -5.45
CA ARG A 28 -3.98 5.51 -4.60
C ARG A 28 -3.06 4.30 -4.53
N THR A 29 -1.78 4.52 -4.84
CA THR A 29 -0.86 3.41 -5.13
C THR A 29 0.42 3.51 -4.31
N TRP A 30 0.88 2.37 -3.80
CA TRP A 30 2.20 2.24 -3.17
C TRP A 30 2.92 1.01 -3.69
N ARG A 31 4.22 1.17 -3.97
CA ARG A 31 5.14 0.05 -4.17
C ARG A 31 5.63 -0.43 -2.81
N LEU A 32 5.40 -1.70 -2.50
CA LEU A 32 5.92 -2.42 -1.34
C LEU A 32 7.14 -3.24 -1.76
N HIS A 33 8.26 -3.08 -1.06
CA HIS A 33 9.52 -3.74 -1.43
C HIS A 33 9.55 -5.23 -1.06
N GLU A 34 8.62 -5.69 -0.24
CA GLU A 34 8.52 -7.06 0.25
C GLU A 34 7.07 -7.55 0.19
N GLU A 35 6.89 -8.87 0.29
CA GLU A 35 5.58 -9.51 0.27
C GLU A 35 4.77 -9.14 1.53
N PRO A 36 3.52 -8.66 1.40
CA PRO A 36 2.78 -8.09 2.53
C PRO A 36 2.15 -9.11 3.49
N ASP A 37 2.44 -10.42 3.38
CA ASP A 37 1.91 -11.43 4.33
C ASP A 37 2.83 -11.72 5.53
N GLN A 38 4.03 -11.15 5.56
CA GLN A 38 5.07 -11.54 6.50
C GLN A 38 4.95 -10.91 7.90
N SER A 39 3.89 -10.14 8.19
CA SER A 39 3.66 -9.46 9.48
C SER A 39 4.85 -8.61 9.98
N LEU A 40 5.72 -8.17 9.08
CA LEU A 40 6.88 -7.33 9.35
C LEU A 40 6.72 -5.97 8.67
N LYS A 41 7.39 -4.95 9.21
CA LYS A 41 7.44 -3.62 8.60
C LYS A 41 8.13 -3.68 7.23
N ILE A 42 7.50 -3.10 6.22
CA ILE A 42 7.95 -3.08 4.82
C ILE A 42 8.29 -1.65 4.41
N VAL A 43 9.43 -1.43 3.77
CA VAL A 43 9.71 -0.16 3.10
C VAL A 43 8.80 -0.04 1.88
N CYS A 44 8.18 1.13 1.71
CA CYS A 44 7.31 1.38 0.57
C CYS A 44 7.56 2.75 -0.05
N GLU A 45 6.98 2.96 -1.23
CA GLU A 45 7.06 4.21 -1.99
C GLU A 45 5.66 4.60 -2.46
N PRO A 46 5.17 5.82 -2.18
CA PRO A 46 3.97 6.31 -2.83
C PRO A 46 4.24 6.50 -4.33
N LEU A 47 3.31 6.03 -5.16
CA LEU A 47 3.37 6.17 -6.61
C LEU A 47 2.27 7.12 -7.09
N PRO A 48 2.39 7.66 -8.32
CA PRO A 48 1.29 8.40 -8.93
C PRO A 48 0.01 7.59 -8.97
N ASP A 49 -1.12 8.29 -8.94
CA ASP A 49 -2.43 7.70 -9.08
C ASP A 49 -2.56 6.83 -10.34
N HIS A 50 -3.11 5.63 -10.18
CA HIS A 50 -3.34 4.71 -11.28
C HIS A 50 -4.80 4.75 -11.74
N ARG A 51 -5.04 4.31 -12.98
CA ARG A 51 -6.39 4.19 -13.55
C ARG A 51 -7.10 2.98 -12.96
N LEU A 52 -8.42 3.07 -12.75
CA LEU A 52 -9.26 2.01 -12.19
C LEU A 52 -9.13 0.64 -12.89
N ILE A 53 -8.79 0.63 -14.19
CA ILE A 53 -8.57 -0.61 -14.96
C ILE A 53 -7.51 -1.52 -14.33
N TYR A 54 -6.55 -0.98 -13.58
CA TYR A 54 -5.49 -1.77 -12.95
C TYR A 54 -5.96 -2.61 -11.76
N LEU A 55 -7.20 -2.44 -11.27
CA LEU A 55 -7.78 -3.31 -10.25
C LEU A 55 -7.96 -4.76 -10.75
N ASP A 56 -8.19 -4.91 -12.05
CA ASP A 56 -8.54 -6.18 -12.69
C ASP A 56 -7.56 -6.55 -13.84
N TYR A 57 -6.52 -5.74 -14.04
CA TYR A 57 -5.55 -5.92 -15.13
C TYR A 57 -4.40 -6.86 -14.73
N GLU A 58 -4.09 -7.79 -15.63
CA GLU A 58 -2.87 -8.59 -15.61
C GLU A 58 -2.19 -8.54 -16.98
N GLY A 59 -0.86 -8.66 -16.99
CA GLY A 59 -0.05 -8.70 -18.20
C GLY A 59 0.93 -7.54 -18.34
N PRO A 60 1.38 -7.24 -19.56
CA PRO A 60 2.52 -6.36 -19.80
C PRO A 60 2.22 -4.89 -19.52
N VAL A 61 3.13 -4.24 -18.79
CA VAL A 61 3.07 -2.80 -18.53
C VAL A 61 3.76 -2.04 -19.68
N SER A 62 3.07 -1.02 -20.19
CA SER A 62 3.55 -0.15 -21.27
C SER A 62 5.00 0.31 -21.12
N ARG A 63 5.69 0.46 -22.26
CA ARG A 63 7.10 0.88 -22.37
C ARG A 63 8.09 -0.12 -21.77
N ASP A 64 7.82 -1.42 -21.96
CA ASP A 64 8.67 -2.52 -21.51
C ASP A 64 8.99 -2.47 -20.01
N ARG A 65 8.02 -2.03 -19.21
CA ARG A 65 8.15 -1.92 -17.76
C ARG A 65 7.69 -3.20 -17.06
N GLY A 66 8.00 -4.35 -17.65
CA GLY A 66 7.68 -5.64 -17.04
C GLY A 66 6.21 -6.06 -17.17
N ASN A 67 5.81 -7.00 -16.31
CA ASN A 67 4.47 -7.57 -16.23
C ASN A 67 3.92 -7.44 -14.82
N VAL A 68 2.59 -7.35 -14.74
CA VAL A 68 1.84 -7.43 -13.49
C VAL A 68 0.98 -8.68 -13.43
N GLN A 69 0.90 -9.31 -12.27
CA GLN A 69 0.01 -10.43 -11.97
C GLN A 69 -0.72 -10.15 -10.66
N GLN A 70 -1.99 -10.54 -10.53
CA GLN A 70 -2.73 -10.31 -9.29
C GLN A 70 -2.21 -11.24 -8.19
N TRP A 71 -1.67 -10.65 -7.12
CA TRP A 71 -1.29 -11.38 -5.91
C TRP A 71 -2.52 -11.63 -5.02
N THR A 72 -3.37 -10.61 -4.87
CA THR A 72 -4.69 -10.71 -4.24
C THR A 72 -5.59 -9.54 -4.64
N THR A 73 -6.89 -9.69 -4.49
CA THR A 73 -7.86 -8.61 -4.66
C THR A 73 -8.98 -8.76 -3.65
N GLY A 74 -9.58 -7.65 -3.26
CA GLY A 74 -10.61 -7.66 -2.24
C GLY A 74 -11.25 -6.31 -1.98
N ARG A 75 -11.76 -6.20 -0.77
CA ARG A 75 -12.51 -5.06 -0.27
C ARG A 75 -11.78 -4.43 0.90
N CYS A 76 -11.85 -3.11 1.01
CA CYS A 76 -11.24 -2.41 2.12
C CYS A 76 -12.03 -1.20 2.59
N GLU A 77 -11.84 -0.86 3.85
CA GLU A 77 -12.16 0.47 4.37
C GLU A 77 -10.88 1.29 4.42
N LEU A 78 -10.88 2.45 3.75
CA LEU A 78 -9.78 3.41 3.78
C LEU A 78 -10.15 4.58 4.69
N SER A 79 -9.25 4.87 5.63
CA SER A 79 -9.26 6.09 6.44
C SER A 79 -7.90 6.78 6.38
N VAL A 80 -7.92 8.11 6.49
CA VAL A 80 -6.72 8.95 6.55
C VAL A 80 -6.85 9.83 7.79
N PRO A 81 -6.45 9.32 8.98
CA PRO A 81 -6.50 10.10 10.21
C PRO A 81 -5.67 11.39 10.13
N ALA A 82 -5.94 12.33 11.04
CA ALA A 82 -5.28 13.64 11.07
C ALA A 82 -3.76 13.55 11.25
N GLU A 83 -3.27 12.44 11.79
CA GLU A 83 -1.85 12.13 12.02
C GLU A 83 -1.08 11.76 10.74
N GLY A 84 -1.65 12.03 9.55
CA GLY A 84 -0.93 11.88 8.28
C GLY A 84 -0.63 10.44 7.86
N ARG A 85 -1.35 9.46 8.44
CA ARG A 85 -1.23 8.04 8.07
C ARG A 85 -2.41 7.58 7.22
N ILE A 86 -2.19 6.54 6.45
CA ILE A 86 -3.24 5.77 5.79
C ILE A 86 -3.51 4.53 6.65
N GLU A 87 -4.79 4.24 6.90
CA GLU A 87 -5.21 2.96 7.45
C GLU A 87 -6.19 2.27 6.51
N LEU A 88 -5.97 0.98 6.33
CA LEU A 88 -6.80 0.09 5.52
C LEU A 88 -7.26 -1.07 6.39
N GLU A 89 -8.56 -1.30 6.47
CA GLU A 89 -9.09 -2.59 6.94
C GLU A 89 -9.31 -3.49 5.73
N LEU A 90 -8.45 -4.50 5.53
CA LEU A 90 -8.41 -5.32 4.33
C LEU A 90 -9.24 -6.60 4.50
N SER A 91 -9.93 -7.00 3.43
CA SER A 91 -10.59 -8.30 3.33
C SER A 91 -10.37 -8.89 1.94
N SER A 92 -9.50 -9.88 1.85
CA SER A 92 -9.29 -10.73 0.68
C SER A 92 -8.99 -12.17 1.08
N PRO A 93 -9.01 -13.13 0.13
CA PRO A 93 -8.66 -14.52 0.42
C PRO A 93 -7.25 -14.73 0.98
N ARG A 94 -6.31 -13.81 0.70
CA ARG A 94 -4.89 -13.95 1.10
C ARG A 94 -4.47 -13.00 2.22
N LEU A 95 -5.10 -11.83 2.33
CA LEU A 95 -4.69 -10.78 3.26
C LEU A 95 -5.93 -10.16 3.91
N THR A 96 -6.06 -10.37 5.21
CA THR A 96 -7.18 -9.83 6.00
C THR A 96 -6.64 -9.15 7.25
N GLY A 97 -7.24 -8.02 7.62
CA GLY A 97 -6.91 -7.26 8.81
C GLY A 97 -6.39 -5.85 8.49
N LYS A 98 -5.98 -5.16 9.54
CA LYS A 98 -5.52 -3.77 9.47
C LYS A 98 -4.12 -3.66 8.87
N MET A 99 -3.99 -2.84 7.83
CA MET A 99 -2.72 -2.37 7.27
C MET A 99 -2.59 -0.86 7.52
N SER A 100 -1.38 -0.40 7.88
CA SER A 100 -1.10 1.03 8.06
C SER A 100 0.08 1.47 7.21
N ILE A 101 0.00 2.64 6.59
CA ILE A 101 1.09 3.22 5.79
C ILE A 101 1.33 4.65 6.26
N ARG A 102 2.59 5.00 6.53
CA ARG A 102 2.96 6.38 6.92
C ARG A 102 4.39 6.69 6.55
N GLN A 103 4.72 7.98 6.55
CA GLN A 103 6.10 8.43 6.54
C GLN A 103 6.67 8.43 7.97
N GLU A 104 7.84 7.84 8.16
CA GLU A 104 8.59 7.89 9.42
C GLU A 104 9.41 9.19 9.50
N ASN A 105 9.92 9.51 10.70
CA ASN A 105 10.67 10.76 10.93
C ASN A 105 11.92 10.93 10.06
N ASP A 106 12.51 9.83 9.60
CA ASP A 106 13.66 9.84 8.69
C ASP A 106 13.26 10.08 7.22
N GLY A 107 11.98 10.35 6.97
CA GLY A 107 11.42 10.62 5.65
C GLY A 107 11.06 9.37 4.85
N ARG A 108 11.34 8.16 5.34
CA ARG A 108 10.99 6.92 4.62
C ARG A 108 9.52 6.58 4.81
N TRP A 109 8.89 6.12 3.73
CA TRP A 109 7.55 5.55 3.80
C TRP A 109 7.63 4.08 4.22
N CYS A 110 6.85 3.72 5.24
CA CYS A 110 6.75 2.36 5.74
C CYS A 110 5.30 1.87 5.69
N CYS A 111 5.15 0.61 5.30
CA CYS A 111 3.91 -0.15 5.38
C CYS A 111 4.03 -1.15 6.54
N TYR A 112 2.97 -1.24 7.33
CA TYR A 112 2.78 -2.16 8.43
C TYR A 112 1.60 -3.06 8.03
N PRO A 113 1.86 -4.25 7.46
CA PRO A 113 0.80 -5.18 7.04
C PRO A 113 0.03 -5.74 8.24
N PRO A 114 -1.09 -6.45 8.00
CA PRO A 114 -1.79 -7.17 9.06
C PRO A 114 -0.85 -8.03 9.90
N GLY A 115 -0.94 -7.88 11.22
CA GLY A 115 -0.07 -8.56 12.18
C GLY A 115 1.24 -7.85 12.51
N ALA A 116 1.66 -6.85 11.71
CA ALA A 116 2.85 -6.07 12.03
C ALA A 116 2.62 -5.11 13.20
N GLU A 117 3.61 -5.00 14.08
CA GLU A 117 3.60 -4.01 15.15
C GLU A 117 3.74 -2.60 14.57
N LEU A 118 2.70 -1.77 14.76
CA LEU A 118 2.75 -0.35 14.44
C LEU A 118 3.24 0.40 15.68
N PRO A 119 4.49 0.91 15.69
CA PRO A 119 4.94 1.72 16.80
C PRO A 119 4.11 3.01 16.87
N PRO A 120 3.96 3.61 18.06
CA PRO A 120 3.28 4.90 18.18
C PRO A 120 3.91 5.90 17.20
N ALA A 121 3.10 6.84 16.71
CA ALA A 121 3.66 7.99 16.01
C ALA A 121 4.69 8.61 16.96
N SER A 122 5.92 8.82 16.48
CA SER A 122 6.90 9.52 17.28
C SER A 122 6.32 10.89 17.60
N ALA A 123 6.33 11.30 18.87
CA ALA A 123 6.02 12.69 19.18
C ALA A 123 6.98 13.55 18.37
N GLU A 124 6.45 14.38 17.47
CA GLU A 124 7.25 15.46 16.89
C GLU A 124 7.91 16.21 18.05
N GLY A 125 9.21 16.47 17.91
CA GLY A 125 9.96 17.22 18.89
C GLY A 125 9.17 18.45 19.28
N ALA A 126 9.00 18.64 20.59
CA ALA A 126 8.84 19.97 21.14
C ALA A 126 10.00 20.79 20.60
N ALA A 127 9.78 21.48 19.48
CA ALA A 127 10.63 22.57 19.06
C ALA A 127 10.59 23.55 20.23
N SER A 128 11.74 23.60 20.90
CA SER A 128 12.02 24.40 22.06
C SER A 128 11.88 25.88 21.71
N ASP A 129 11.55 26.68 22.74
CA ASP A 129 11.41 28.15 22.76
C ASP A 129 12.17 28.96 21.69
#